data_AF-A0A7W4PF70-F1
#
_entry.id   AF-A0A7W4PF70-F1
#
_cell.length_a   1.000
_cell.length_b   1.000
_cell.length_c   1.000
_cell.angle_alpha   90.00
_cell.angle_beta   90.00
_cell.angle_gamma   90.00
#
_symmetry.space_group_name_H-M   'P 1'
#
loop_
_entity.id
_entity.type
_entity.pdbx_description
1 polymer ?
#
loop_
_entity_poly.entity_id
_entity_poly.type
_entity_poly.pdbx_seq_one_letter_code
_entity_poly.pdbx_strand_id
1 'polypeptide(L)'
;MDNDQFDDALLRSAMERAAIYGWRRLTVVDAARDAGIPLDDARRRFPLKPCILLKLGRLADESALVDDGSTGTPREKLFDLLMRRFDVLQQYRAGVRAVLRALPFDPALALLLGGATLESMRWMASAAGLDISGVAGALRVKGLVGVWAYTLRAWDRDDSEDLSRTMATLDQALDRAARLGNLLERRSASPIAEGAMTGATDTDPSVDLPLDPSPDPF
;
A
#
# COMPACT_ATOMS: atom_id res chain seq x y z
N MET A 1 23.64 -12.86 -0.28
CA MET A 1 22.81 -11.72 0.17
C MET A 1 21.38 -12.22 0.18
N ASP A 2 20.64 -11.98 1.26
CA ASP A 2 19.20 -12.27 1.26
C ASP A 2 18.50 -11.44 0.17
N ASN A 3 17.41 -11.97 -0.40
CA ASN A 3 16.70 -11.35 -1.52
C ASN A 3 16.20 -9.94 -1.20
N ASP A 4 15.86 -9.68 0.06
CA ASP A 4 15.40 -8.36 0.50
C ASP A 4 16.56 -7.39 0.72
N GLN A 5 17.67 -7.85 1.31
CA GLN A 5 18.90 -7.06 1.45
C GLN A 5 19.46 -6.62 0.09
N PHE A 6 19.29 -7.45 -0.95
CA PHE A 6 19.60 -7.11 -2.32
C PHE A 6 18.78 -5.92 -2.84
N ASP A 7 17.46 -6.02 -2.72
CA ASP A 7 16.56 -4.99 -3.25
C ASP A 7 16.77 -3.65 -2.56
N ASP A 8 16.99 -3.70 -1.24
CA ASP A 8 17.19 -2.50 -0.43
C ASP A 8 18.50 -1.80 -0.76
N ALA A 9 19.56 -2.57 -1.01
CA ALA A 9 20.84 -2.02 -1.45
C ALA A 9 20.72 -1.32 -2.82
N LEU A 10 20.05 -1.95 -3.78
CA LEU A 10 19.83 -1.33 -5.09
C LEU A 10 18.93 -0.10 -5.00
N LEU A 11 17.84 -0.19 -4.24
CA LEU A 11 16.90 0.91 -4.02
C LEU A 11 17.62 2.13 -3.41
N ARG A 12 18.40 1.92 -2.36
CA ARG A 12 19.18 2.97 -1.70
C ARG A 12 20.14 3.64 -2.67
N SER A 13 20.98 2.87 -3.34
CA SER A 13 21.92 3.38 -4.33
C SER A 13 21.22 4.16 -5.46
N ALA A 14 20.09 3.64 -5.94
CA ALA A 14 19.32 4.31 -6.98
C ALA A 14 18.73 5.65 -6.51
N MET A 15 18.23 5.74 -5.28
CA MET A 15 17.68 6.98 -4.72
C MET A 15 18.77 8.03 -4.45
N GLU A 16 19.94 7.60 -3.96
CA GLU A 16 21.11 8.47 -3.76
C GLU A 16 21.62 9.02 -5.10
N ARG A 17 21.80 8.18 -6.11
CA ARG A 17 22.14 8.61 -7.47
C ARG A 17 21.10 9.56 -8.04
N ALA A 18 19.80 9.28 -7.86
CA ALA A 18 18.73 10.14 -8.33
C ALA A 18 18.76 11.51 -7.65
N ALA A 19 19.13 11.57 -6.37
CA ALA A 19 19.31 12.84 -5.65
C ALA A 19 20.44 13.70 -6.25
N ILE A 20 21.57 13.07 -6.60
CA ILE A 20 22.77 13.77 -7.10
C ILE A 20 22.62 14.14 -8.59
N TYR A 21 22.25 13.18 -9.44
CA TYR A 21 22.28 13.35 -10.90
C TYR A 21 20.91 13.59 -11.52
N GLY A 22 19.84 13.50 -10.72
CA GLY A 22 18.46 13.60 -11.15
C GLY A 22 17.89 12.28 -11.67
N TRP A 23 16.58 12.08 -11.47
CA TRP A 23 15.90 10.85 -11.88
C TRP A 23 16.11 10.52 -13.35
N ARG A 24 16.05 11.51 -14.27
CA ARG A 24 16.18 11.26 -15.72
C ARG A 24 17.51 10.60 -16.12
N ARG A 25 18.61 10.93 -15.44
CA ARG A 25 19.97 10.42 -15.74
C ARG A 25 20.30 9.10 -15.05
N LEU A 26 19.48 8.69 -14.08
CA LEU A 26 19.64 7.40 -13.41
C LEU A 26 19.46 6.23 -14.39
N THR A 27 20.31 5.21 -14.28
CA THR A 27 20.10 3.89 -14.88
C THR A 27 20.17 2.81 -13.78
N VAL A 28 19.49 1.68 -14.00
CA VAL A 28 19.56 0.51 -13.10
C VAL A 28 20.99 -0.04 -13.05
N VAL A 29 21.70 -0.03 -14.19
CA VAL A 29 23.07 -0.51 -14.31
C VAL A 29 24.02 0.26 -13.42
N ASP A 30 23.92 1.59 -13.42
CA ASP A 30 24.83 2.39 -12.60
C ASP A 30 24.50 2.27 -11.10
N ALA A 31 23.22 2.19 -10.74
CA ALA A 31 22.82 1.90 -9.35
C ALA A 31 23.34 0.53 -8.89
N ALA A 32 23.30 -0.49 -9.76
CA ALA A 32 23.84 -1.80 -9.45
C ALA A 32 25.36 -1.75 -9.26
N ARG A 33 26.09 -1.02 -10.11
CA ARG A 33 27.55 -0.83 -9.96
C ARG A 33 27.90 -0.14 -8.66
N ASP A 34 27.21 0.95 -8.35
CA ASP A 34 27.43 1.72 -7.12
C ASP A 34 27.11 0.88 -5.87
N ALA A 35 26.16 -0.05 -5.96
CA ALA A 35 25.80 -0.99 -4.89
C ALA A 35 26.65 -2.29 -4.87
N GLY A 36 27.59 -2.49 -5.80
CA GLY A 36 28.37 -3.72 -5.91
C GLY A 36 27.56 -4.96 -6.31
N ILE A 37 26.42 -4.77 -6.98
CA ILE A 37 25.48 -5.82 -7.39
C ILE A 37 25.81 -6.33 -8.82
N PRO A 38 25.86 -7.65 -9.05
CA PRO A 38 25.99 -8.22 -10.40
C PRO A 38 24.88 -7.74 -11.35
N LEU A 39 25.25 -7.40 -12.59
CA LEU A 39 24.32 -6.78 -13.54
C LEU A 39 23.24 -7.74 -14.06
N ASP A 40 23.54 -9.02 -14.14
CA ASP A 40 22.60 -10.07 -14.49
C ASP A 40 21.51 -10.24 -13.43
N ASP A 41 21.89 -10.22 -12.15
CA ASP A 41 20.94 -10.22 -11.04
C ASP A 41 20.08 -8.94 -11.01
N ALA A 42 20.71 -7.78 -11.18
CA ALA A 42 20.01 -6.50 -11.26
C ALA A 42 18.99 -6.49 -12.42
N ARG A 43 19.36 -7.03 -13.59
CA ARG A 43 18.47 -7.10 -14.76
C ARG A 43 17.28 -8.04 -14.56
N ARG A 44 17.47 -9.15 -13.84
CA ARG A 44 16.41 -10.12 -13.51
C ARG A 44 15.40 -9.50 -12.55
N ARG A 45 15.86 -8.77 -11.54
CA ARG A 45 15.02 -8.28 -10.44
C ARG A 45 14.45 -6.89 -10.66
N PHE A 46 15.21 -6.01 -11.31
CA PHE A 46 14.79 -4.66 -11.70
C PHE A 46 14.85 -4.51 -13.22
N PRO A 47 13.94 -5.19 -13.95
CA PRO A 47 13.98 -5.23 -15.41
C PRO A 47 13.78 -3.85 -16.05
N LEU A 48 13.09 -2.96 -15.35
CA LEU A 48 12.79 -1.61 -15.78
C LEU A 48 13.11 -0.63 -14.65
N LYS A 49 13.58 0.56 -15.01
CA LYS A 49 13.88 1.64 -14.06
C LYS A 49 12.69 2.00 -13.13
N PRO A 50 11.43 2.06 -13.59
CA PRO A 50 10.30 2.30 -12.69
C PRO A 50 10.09 1.22 -11.62
N CYS A 51 10.61 0.00 -11.80
CA CYS A 51 10.53 -1.05 -10.77
C CYS A 51 11.18 -0.62 -9.45
N ILE A 52 12.17 0.27 -9.49
CA ILE A 52 12.79 0.86 -8.28
C ILE A 52 11.74 1.62 -7.47
N LEU A 53 10.90 2.43 -8.13
CA LEU A 53 9.86 3.21 -7.47
C LEU A 53 8.68 2.35 -7.03
N LEU A 54 8.37 1.28 -7.78
CA LEU A 54 7.37 0.29 -7.36
C LEU A 54 7.84 -0.47 -6.11
N LYS A 55 9.13 -0.82 -6.00
CA LYS A 55 9.71 -1.40 -4.79
C LYS A 55 9.63 -0.42 -3.62
N LEU A 56 10.00 0.85 -3.82
CA LEU A 56 9.86 1.87 -2.77
C LEU A 56 8.40 2.05 -2.32
N GLY A 57 7.47 2.09 -3.27
CA GLY A 57 6.04 2.18 -2.98
C GLY A 57 5.54 0.98 -2.17
N ARG A 58 5.98 -0.24 -2.53
CA ARG A 58 5.66 -1.46 -1.79
C ARG A 58 6.24 -1.43 -0.37
N LEU A 59 7.50 -1.04 -0.21
CA LEU A 59 8.12 -0.91 1.12
C LEU A 59 7.34 0.07 2.01
N ALA A 60 6.88 1.18 1.43
CA ALA A 60 6.08 2.16 2.13
C ALA A 60 4.66 1.64 2.46
N ASP A 61 4.06 0.84 1.58
CA ASP A 61 2.78 0.16 1.83
C ASP A 61 2.88 -0.91 2.91
N GLU A 62 3.91 -1.74 2.87
CA GLU A 62 4.19 -2.76 3.87
C GLU A 62 4.33 -2.12 5.25
N SER A 63 5.12 -1.04 5.35
CA SER A 63 5.28 -0.29 6.60
C SER A 63 3.97 0.34 7.07
N ALA A 64 3.16 0.87 6.15
CA ALA A 64 1.86 1.43 6.50
C ALA A 64 0.91 0.36 7.05
N LEU A 65 0.84 -0.80 6.40
CA LEU A 65 -0.13 -1.86 6.69
C LEU A 65 0.27 -2.78 7.85
N VAL A 66 1.41 -2.54 8.52
CA VAL A 66 1.75 -3.23 9.76
C VAL A 66 0.64 -2.98 10.78
N ASP A 67 0.00 -4.05 11.24
CA ASP A 67 -0.96 -4.00 12.33
C ASP A 67 -0.22 -3.70 13.63
N ASP A 68 -0.45 -2.52 14.17
CA ASP A 68 0.08 -2.06 15.45
C ASP A 68 -0.94 -2.18 16.58
N GLY A 69 -2.11 -2.78 16.32
CA GLY A 69 -3.22 -2.82 17.27
C GLY A 69 -3.92 -1.46 17.43
N SER A 70 -3.72 -0.51 16.50
CA SER A 70 -4.37 0.80 16.56
C SER A 70 -5.90 0.69 16.59
N THR A 71 -6.47 1.18 17.68
CA THR A 71 -7.92 1.35 17.85
C THR A 71 -8.27 2.80 17.62
N GLY A 72 -9.33 3.06 16.84
CA GLY A 72 -9.76 4.41 16.57
C GLY A 72 -10.82 4.49 15.50
N THR A 73 -11.23 5.72 15.22
CA THR A 73 -12.06 6.07 14.06
C THR A 73 -11.32 5.74 12.76
N PRO A 74 -12.03 5.50 11.64
CA PRO A 74 -11.39 5.29 10.34
C PRO A 74 -10.43 6.43 9.93
N ARG A 75 -10.71 7.65 10.41
CA ARG A 75 -9.85 8.83 10.21
C ARG A 75 -8.50 8.68 10.90
N GLU A 76 -8.51 8.36 12.20
CA GLU A 76 -7.28 8.19 12.99
C GLU A 76 -6.43 7.07 12.41
N LYS A 77 -7.07 5.93 12.06
CA LYS A 77 -6.38 4.84 11.36
C LYS A 77 -5.75 5.28 10.04
N LEU A 78 -6.49 5.99 9.19
CA LEU A 78 -5.92 6.50 7.93
C LEU A 78 -4.76 7.47 8.16
N PHE A 79 -4.84 8.31 9.18
CA PHE A 79 -3.76 9.22 9.54
C PHE A 79 -2.50 8.43 9.88
N ASP A 80 -2.59 7.43 10.75
CA ASP A 80 -1.45 6.61 11.18
C ASP A 80 -0.84 5.82 10.01
N LEU A 81 -1.68 5.17 9.20
CA LEU A 81 -1.24 4.43 8.01
C LEU A 81 -0.48 5.33 7.03
N LEU A 82 -1.00 6.53 6.77
CA LEU A 82 -0.38 7.47 5.83
C LEU A 82 0.89 8.10 6.39
N MET A 83 0.97 8.36 7.70
CA MET A 83 2.18 8.87 8.35
C MET A 83 3.32 7.84 8.27
N ARG A 84 3.06 6.56 8.56
CA ARG A 84 4.05 5.48 8.37
C ARG A 84 4.57 5.41 6.94
N ARG A 85 3.67 5.59 5.97
CA ARG A 85 4.05 5.65 4.56
C ARG A 85 5.00 6.84 4.29
N PHE A 86 4.73 8.01 4.87
CA PHE A 86 5.61 9.17 4.75
C PHE A 86 6.96 8.96 5.44
N ASP A 87 7.00 8.25 6.57
CA ASP A 87 8.26 7.94 7.28
C ASP A 87 9.21 7.12 6.39
N VAL A 88 8.69 6.15 5.63
CA VAL A 88 9.50 5.41 4.64
C VAL A 88 9.96 6.32 3.50
N LEU A 89 9.08 7.17 2.96
CA LEU A 89 9.48 8.11 1.91
C LEU A 89 10.52 9.12 2.40
N GLN A 90 10.48 9.48 3.67
CA GLN A 90 11.41 10.41 4.30
C GLN A 90 12.85 9.88 4.29
N GLN A 91 13.04 8.57 4.46
CA GLN A 91 14.36 7.93 4.36
C GLN A 91 15.01 8.10 2.98
N TYR A 92 14.20 8.29 1.93
CA TYR A 92 14.65 8.46 0.55
C TYR A 92 14.30 9.83 -0.04
N ARG A 93 14.07 10.84 0.83
CA ARG A 93 13.48 12.13 0.49
C ARG A 93 14.10 12.80 -0.73
N ALA A 94 15.44 12.91 -0.77
CA ALA A 94 16.14 13.59 -1.85
C ALA A 94 15.95 12.90 -3.21
N GLY A 95 15.97 11.56 -3.23
CA GLY A 95 15.71 10.75 -4.42
C GLY A 95 14.26 10.88 -4.88
N VAL A 96 13.30 10.81 -3.96
CA VAL A 96 11.87 10.98 -4.26
C VAL A 96 11.59 12.39 -4.80
N ARG A 97 12.18 13.46 -4.22
CA ARG A 97 12.09 14.83 -4.77
C ARG A 97 12.63 14.93 -6.19
N ALA A 98 13.72 14.22 -6.51
CA ALA A 98 14.25 14.16 -7.87
C ALA A 98 13.28 13.47 -8.86
N VAL A 99 12.55 12.45 -8.40
CA VAL A 99 11.49 11.79 -9.16
C VAL A 99 10.31 12.73 -9.37
N LEU A 100 9.80 13.37 -8.31
CA LEU A 100 8.67 14.29 -8.38
C LEU A 100 8.92 15.45 -9.35
N ARG A 101 10.15 15.97 -9.40
CA ARG A 101 10.55 16.99 -10.39
C ARG A 101 10.59 16.47 -11.84
N ALA A 102 10.78 15.16 -12.04
CA ALA A 102 10.81 14.55 -13.37
C ALA A 102 9.42 14.16 -13.89
N LEU A 103 8.45 13.89 -13.00
CA LEU A 103 7.10 13.41 -13.37
C LEU A 103 6.37 14.26 -14.41
N PRO A 104 6.38 15.61 -14.37
CA PRO A 104 5.70 16.42 -15.39
C PRO A 104 6.22 16.19 -16.82
N PHE A 105 7.43 15.66 -16.95
CA PHE A 105 8.11 15.40 -18.23
C PHE A 105 8.12 13.92 -18.62
N ASP A 106 7.47 13.06 -17.83
CA ASP A 106 7.39 11.61 -18.06
C ASP A 106 5.95 11.11 -17.80
N PRO A 107 5.03 11.27 -18.78
CA PRO A 107 3.63 10.92 -18.61
C PRO A 107 3.40 9.42 -18.40
N ALA A 108 4.25 8.57 -18.99
CA ALA A 108 4.17 7.13 -18.82
C ALA A 108 4.48 6.72 -17.37
N LEU A 109 5.54 7.31 -16.80
CA LEU A 109 5.86 7.10 -15.39
C LEU A 109 4.77 7.64 -14.46
N ALA A 110 4.24 8.83 -14.75
CA ALA A 110 3.17 9.41 -13.95
C ALA A 110 1.91 8.53 -13.94
N LEU A 111 1.54 7.94 -15.08
CA LEU A 111 0.42 7.01 -15.18
C LEU A 111 0.67 5.73 -14.38
N LEU A 112 1.87 5.15 -14.49
CA LEU A 112 2.25 3.95 -13.75
C LEU A 112 2.18 4.18 -12.23
N LEU A 113 2.80 5.25 -11.74
CA LEU A 113 2.80 5.57 -10.31
C LEU A 113 1.41 5.98 -9.82
N GLY A 114 0.61 6.65 -10.66
CA GLY A 114 -0.78 6.97 -10.36
C GLY A 114 -1.63 5.72 -10.16
N GLY A 115 -1.49 4.72 -11.05
CA GLY A 115 -2.15 3.43 -10.91
C GLY A 115 -1.73 2.67 -9.66
N ALA A 116 -0.41 2.61 -9.39
CA ALA A 116 0.11 2.00 -8.17
C ALA A 116 -0.40 2.70 -6.90
N THR A 117 -0.40 4.04 -6.89
CA THR A 117 -0.90 4.84 -5.76
C THR A 117 -2.39 4.61 -5.54
N LEU A 118 -3.19 4.54 -6.60
CA LEU A 118 -4.62 4.25 -6.48
C LEU A 118 -4.85 2.91 -5.79
N GLU A 119 -4.08 1.89 -6.15
CA GLU A 119 -4.17 0.58 -5.51
C GLU A 119 -3.74 0.63 -4.04
N SER A 120 -2.60 1.27 -3.73
CA SER A 120 -2.19 1.49 -2.33
C SER A 120 -3.28 2.13 -1.48
N MET A 121 -3.96 3.16 -2.01
CA MET A 121 -5.05 3.83 -1.29
C MET A 121 -6.25 2.93 -1.07
N ARG A 122 -6.55 1.97 -1.97
CA ARG A 122 -7.60 0.96 -1.73
C ARG A 122 -7.25 0.05 -0.56
N TRP A 123 -6.01 -0.40 -0.49
CA TRP A 123 -5.52 -1.22 0.61
C TRP A 123 -5.61 -0.48 1.94
N MET A 124 -5.14 0.76 2.01
CA MET A 124 -5.21 1.57 3.23
C MET A 124 -6.64 1.92 3.65
N ALA A 125 -7.52 2.26 2.70
CA ALA A 125 -8.93 2.49 2.99
C ALA A 125 -9.59 1.24 3.58
N SER A 126 -9.28 0.07 3.03
CA SER A 126 -9.81 -1.20 3.52
C SER A 126 -9.26 -1.54 4.92
N ALA A 127 -7.95 -1.34 5.14
CA ALA A 127 -7.30 -1.55 6.43
C ALA A 127 -7.84 -0.62 7.52
N ALA A 128 -8.17 0.62 7.17
CA ALA A 128 -8.83 1.58 8.06
C ALA A 128 -10.30 1.25 8.34
N GLY A 129 -10.88 0.25 7.65
CA GLY A 129 -12.26 -0.19 7.84
C GLY A 129 -13.30 0.65 7.09
N LEU A 130 -12.91 1.35 6.04
CA LEU A 130 -13.84 2.06 5.15
C LEU A 130 -14.60 1.07 4.26
N ASP A 131 -15.87 1.38 3.99
CA ASP A 131 -16.59 0.68 2.92
C ASP A 131 -16.13 1.19 1.55
N ILE A 132 -15.43 0.34 0.79
CA ILE A 132 -14.97 0.67 -0.57
C ILE A 132 -15.85 0.07 -1.67
N SER A 133 -17.07 -0.36 -1.32
CA SER A 133 -18.01 -0.99 -2.26
C SER A 133 -18.76 0.03 -3.14
N GLY A 134 -19.03 -0.36 -4.39
CA GLY A 134 -19.87 0.41 -5.32
C GLY A 134 -19.29 1.77 -5.72
N VAL A 135 -20.17 2.64 -6.27
CA VAL A 135 -19.79 3.98 -6.75
C VAL A 135 -19.34 4.88 -5.61
N ALA A 136 -20.01 4.80 -4.46
CA ALA A 136 -19.64 5.56 -3.26
C ALA A 136 -18.22 5.17 -2.80
N GLY A 137 -17.93 3.88 -2.67
CA GLY A 137 -16.60 3.40 -2.32
C GLY A 137 -15.50 3.82 -3.31
N ALA A 138 -15.79 3.78 -4.61
CA ALA A 138 -14.86 4.31 -5.62
C ALA A 138 -14.59 5.82 -5.45
N LEU A 139 -15.60 6.60 -5.03
CA LEU A 139 -15.43 8.01 -4.70
C LEU A 139 -14.58 8.20 -3.43
N ARG A 140 -14.75 7.37 -2.40
CA ARG A 140 -13.92 7.38 -1.17
C ARG A 140 -12.44 7.18 -1.49
N VAL A 141 -12.13 6.17 -2.30
CA VAL A 141 -10.76 5.87 -2.74
C VAL A 141 -10.17 7.04 -3.52
N LYS A 142 -10.92 7.64 -4.45
CA LYS A 142 -10.47 8.83 -5.20
C LYS A 142 -10.25 10.04 -4.28
N GLY A 143 -11.11 10.23 -3.28
CA GLY A 143 -10.94 11.24 -2.25
C GLY A 143 -9.65 11.03 -1.46
N LEU A 144 -9.36 9.80 -1.06
CA LEU A 144 -8.13 9.44 -0.37
C LEU A 144 -6.87 9.65 -1.24
N VAL A 145 -6.95 9.34 -2.54
CA VAL A 145 -5.88 9.68 -3.49
C VAL A 145 -5.67 11.20 -3.55
N GLY A 146 -6.75 11.99 -3.51
CA GLY A 146 -6.68 13.45 -3.44
C GLY A 146 -6.01 13.95 -2.16
N VAL A 147 -6.37 13.38 -1.01
CA VAL A 147 -5.72 13.64 0.28
C VAL A 147 -4.23 13.32 0.20
N TRP A 148 -3.88 12.13 -0.28
CA TRP A 148 -2.50 11.71 -0.46
C TRP A 148 -1.72 12.66 -1.37
N ALA A 149 -2.25 13.02 -2.54
CA ALA A 149 -1.59 13.91 -3.47
C ALA A 149 -1.39 15.33 -2.89
N TYR A 150 -2.38 15.83 -2.16
CA TYR A 150 -2.30 17.13 -1.49
C TYR A 150 -1.23 17.12 -0.38
N THR A 151 -1.23 16.11 0.46
CA THR A 151 -0.25 15.93 1.53
C THR A 151 1.15 15.68 0.97
N LEU A 152 1.30 14.86 -0.07
CA LEU A 152 2.58 14.61 -0.74
C LEU A 152 3.19 15.90 -1.30
N ARG A 153 2.34 16.80 -1.81
CA ARG A 153 2.77 18.12 -2.28
C ARG A 153 3.22 19.05 -1.15
N ALA A 154 2.64 18.91 0.05
CA ALA A 154 3.12 19.62 1.24
C ALA A 154 4.41 19.01 1.77
N TRP A 155 4.46 17.68 1.85
CA TRP A 155 5.66 16.91 2.21
C TRP A 155 6.84 17.27 1.34
N ASP A 156 6.68 17.39 0.02
CA ASP A 156 7.74 17.82 -0.90
C ASP A 156 8.35 19.19 -0.52
N ARG A 157 7.57 20.08 0.09
CA ARG A 157 7.99 21.44 0.53
C ARG A 157 8.25 21.56 2.03
N ASP A 158 8.22 20.45 2.76
CA ASP A 158 8.37 20.45 4.21
C ASP A 158 9.85 20.28 4.60
N ASP A 159 10.53 21.35 4.97
CA ASP A 159 11.95 21.25 5.33
C ASP A 159 12.18 20.95 6.82
N SER A 160 11.11 20.66 7.58
CA SER A 160 11.25 20.23 8.98
C SER A 160 11.64 18.76 9.08
N GLU A 161 12.46 18.43 10.08
CA GLU A 161 12.90 17.05 10.33
C GLU A 161 11.75 16.17 10.83
N ASP A 162 10.82 16.77 11.57
CA ASP A 162 9.70 16.11 12.25
C ASP A 162 8.42 15.99 11.40
N LEU A 163 8.46 16.41 10.13
CA LEU A 163 7.29 16.42 9.24
C LEU A 163 6.09 17.22 9.79
N SER A 164 6.31 18.18 10.67
CA SER A 164 5.26 18.98 11.32
C SER A 164 4.26 19.58 10.34
N ARG A 165 4.73 20.14 9.20
CA ARG A 165 3.83 20.74 8.21
C ARG A 165 3.06 19.67 7.44
N THR A 166 3.70 18.56 7.12
CA THR A 166 3.08 17.39 6.47
C THR A 166 1.96 16.84 7.34
N MET A 167 2.25 16.63 8.63
CA MET A 167 1.32 16.14 9.63
C MET A 167 0.08 17.02 9.74
N ALA A 168 0.27 18.34 9.90
CA ALA A 168 -0.83 19.30 9.96
C ALA A 168 -1.66 19.33 8.67
N THR A 169 -0.99 19.22 7.50
CA THR A 169 -1.67 19.18 6.21
C THR A 169 -2.52 17.92 6.06
N LEU A 170 -1.99 16.77 6.48
CA LEU A 170 -2.70 15.50 6.46
C LEU A 170 -3.94 15.53 7.35
N ASP A 171 -3.77 15.98 8.59
CA ASP A 171 -4.84 16.10 9.58
C ASP A 171 -6.00 16.96 9.04
N GLN A 172 -5.67 18.12 8.47
CA GLN A 172 -6.63 19.02 7.86
C GLN A 172 -7.31 18.41 6.62
N ALA A 173 -6.56 17.70 5.78
CA ALA A 173 -7.11 17.09 4.57
C ALA A 173 -8.07 15.94 4.91
N LEU A 174 -7.75 15.13 5.91
CA LEU A 174 -8.63 14.07 6.42
C LEU A 174 -9.86 14.65 7.12
N ASP A 175 -9.73 15.73 7.90
CA ASP A 175 -10.88 16.42 8.50
C ASP A 175 -11.83 16.98 7.43
N ARG A 176 -11.29 17.61 6.39
CA ARG A 176 -12.10 18.04 5.24
C ARG A 176 -12.80 16.85 4.57
N ALA A 177 -12.10 15.74 4.36
CA ALA A 177 -12.71 14.54 3.79
C ALA A 177 -13.84 14.00 4.69
N ALA A 178 -13.65 13.96 6.02
CA ALA A 178 -14.67 13.53 6.97
C ALA A 178 -15.95 14.38 6.89
N ARG A 179 -15.80 15.71 6.77
CA ARG A 179 -16.92 16.66 6.67
C ARG A 179 -17.77 16.50 5.41
N LEU A 180 -17.22 15.87 4.36
CA LEU A 180 -17.98 15.55 3.16
C LEU A 180 -18.97 14.38 3.35
N GLY A 181 -19.11 13.86 4.60
CA GLY A 181 -20.17 12.94 5.07
C GLY A 181 -20.04 11.52 4.54
N ASN A 182 -19.86 11.39 3.23
CA ASN A 182 -19.87 10.12 2.52
C ASN A 182 -18.47 9.56 2.33
N LEU A 183 -17.39 10.29 2.68
CA LEU A 183 -16.02 9.89 2.33
C LEU A 183 -15.35 8.95 3.33
N LEU A 184 -15.77 8.97 4.61
CA LEU A 184 -15.17 8.16 5.68
C LEU A 184 -16.18 7.23 6.37
N GLU A 185 -17.22 6.81 5.65
CA GLU A 185 -18.22 5.89 6.20
C GLU A 185 -17.60 4.53 6.51
N ARG A 186 -17.83 4.08 7.75
CA ARG A 186 -17.35 2.81 8.27
C ARG A 186 -18.10 1.67 7.60
N ARG A 187 -17.38 0.59 7.26
CA ARG A 187 -18.01 -0.66 6.85
C ARG A 187 -18.93 -1.16 7.97
N SER A 188 -20.23 -1.18 7.70
CA SER A 188 -21.18 -1.87 8.57
C SER A 188 -20.90 -3.36 8.49
N ALA A 189 -20.57 -4.00 9.62
CA ALA A 189 -20.62 -5.45 9.69
C ALA A 189 -22.09 -5.84 9.52
N SER A 190 -22.47 -6.42 8.38
CA SER A 190 -23.74 -7.17 8.36
C SER A 190 -23.58 -8.29 9.38
N PRO A 191 -24.54 -8.47 10.32
CA PRO A 191 -24.59 -9.71 11.06
C PRO A 191 -24.75 -10.80 9.99
N ILE A 192 -23.76 -11.70 9.89
CA ILE A 192 -24.02 -12.98 9.26
C ILE A 192 -25.21 -13.52 10.04
N ALA A 193 -26.35 -13.65 9.36
CA ALA A 193 -27.54 -14.24 9.95
C ALA A 193 -27.11 -15.59 10.53
N GLU A 194 -27.09 -15.69 11.87
CA GLU A 194 -27.04 -16.96 12.57
C GLU A 194 -28.26 -17.74 12.10
N GLY A 195 -28.01 -18.62 11.13
CA GLY A 195 -28.99 -19.55 10.62
C GLY A 195 -29.44 -20.44 11.76
N ALA A 196 -30.68 -20.19 12.20
CA ALA A 196 -31.65 -21.18 12.66
C ALA A 196 -31.07 -22.57 12.99
N MET A 197 -30.54 -22.73 14.19
CA MET A 197 -30.51 -24.03 14.86
C MET A 197 -31.78 -24.13 15.70
N THR A 198 -32.92 -24.39 15.03
CA THR A 198 -34.12 -24.85 15.73
C THR A 198 -33.83 -26.21 16.31
N GLY A 199 -33.72 -26.28 17.64
CA GLY A 199 -33.68 -27.53 18.37
C GLY A 199 -34.97 -28.30 18.16
N ALA A 200 -34.89 -29.37 17.38
CA ALA A 200 -35.84 -30.48 17.42
C ALA A 200 -35.06 -31.68 17.93
N THR A 201 -35.11 -31.88 19.25
CA THR A 201 -34.79 -33.17 19.86
C THR A 201 -36.00 -34.06 19.67
N ASP A 202 -35.91 -35.03 18.77
CA ASP A 202 -36.60 -36.30 18.96
C ASP A 202 -35.74 -37.44 18.44
N THR A 203 -35.73 -38.54 19.19
CA THR A 203 -34.72 -39.58 19.15
C THR A 203 -35.28 -40.84 18.48
N ASP A 204 -34.63 -41.26 17.39
CA ASP A 204 -34.43 -42.67 16.91
C ASP A 204 -35.68 -43.44 16.40
N PRO A 205 -35.57 -44.61 15.71
CA PRO A 205 -34.47 -45.25 14.98
C PRO A 205 -34.86 -45.66 13.54
N SER A 206 -33.93 -46.36 12.88
CA SER A 206 -34.07 -47.15 11.64
C SER A 206 -33.76 -46.41 10.34
N VAL A 207 -32.60 -46.73 9.75
CA VAL A 207 -32.49 -47.34 8.43
C VAL A 207 -31.10 -48.00 8.32
N ASP A 208 -31.13 -49.32 8.14
CA ASP A 208 -30.03 -50.19 7.72
C ASP A 208 -29.29 -49.63 6.49
N LEU A 209 -27.97 -49.70 6.51
CA LEU A 209 -27.15 -49.70 5.30
C LEU A 209 -26.29 -50.97 5.30
N PRO A 210 -26.48 -51.90 4.34
CA PRO A 210 -25.70 -53.13 4.28
C PRO A 210 -24.24 -52.83 3.97
N LEU A 211 -23.35 -53.40 4.76
CA LEU A 211 -21.97 -53.66 4.38
C LEU A 211 -21.96 -54.79 3.36
N ASP A 212 -21.28 -54.60 2.23
CA ASP A 212 -20.68 -55.72 1.52
C ASP A 212 -19.37 -55.28 0.84
N PRO A 213 -18.43 -56.22 0.61
CA PRO A 213 -17.03 -56.03 0.96
C PRO A 213 -16.11 -55.96 -0.27
N SER A 214 -14.86 -55.60 0.00
CA SER A 214 -13.71 -55.60 -0.91
C SER A 214 -13.50 -56.96 -1.62
N PRO A 215 -12.82 -57.01 -2.78
CA PRO A 215 -12.80 -58.19 -3.65
C PRO A 215 -11.80 -59.25 -3.15
N ASP A 216 -12.14 -60.52 -3.33
CA ASP A 216 -11.27 -61.66 -3.00
C ASP A 216 -10.13 -61.86 -4.02
N PRO A 217 -9.00 -62.44 -3.60
CA PRO A 217 -7.88 -62.78 -4.46
C PRO A 217 -7.97 -64.24 -4.96
N PHE A 218 -7.77 -64.47 -6.27
CA PHE A 218 -7.07 -65.63 -6.85
C PHE A 218 -6.61 -65.29 -8.28
#